data_AF-A0A1G1F4F0-F1
#
_entry.id   AF-A0A1G1F4F0-F1
#
_cell.length_a   1.000
_cell.length_b   1.000
_cell.length_c   1.000
_cell.angle_alpha   90.00
_cell.angle_beta   90.00
_cell.angle_gamma   90.00
#
_symmetry.space_group_name_H-M   'P 1'
#
loop_
_entity.id
_entity.type
_entity.pdbx_description
1 polymer ?
#
loop_
_entity_poly.entity_id
_entity_poly.type
_entity_poly.pdbx_seq_one_letter_code
_entity_poly.pdbx_strand_id
1 'polypeptide(L)'
;MTARLFKGAEYLVTEVTKDDVFTPEDFTDEQRQIGETTTQFVLNEVAPHHEEMENHNFDVVVQLMKRCGELGLLMIDTPEKYGGLDLDKATSMLVAEKIAPAGSFSVTYSAHTGIGTLPLVYYGTMEQKEKYLSKIISGEWVAAYCLTEPDSGSDALGAKATAVLSADKKYYLLNGTKQFITNGAFATLYTIFAKVDKEHFTAFLVERNTEGLSVGAEEKKLGIRGTSTTQIILENAKVPVENLLGKIGKGHKIAFNVLNIGRFKLGAGVTGAAKHSLGDAIKYAVERKQFGVPIASFGAIKEKIADMTAEIYAAESLVYRLAGMIDNKLATIAQDTPNYYETYQKGIEEYAIECAIAKVFCSEVLADVVDEVVQIYGGYGFVQGYPAERYYRDERINRIFEGTNEINRLLIPGTILARAMKDELPLKSEAKKAFKELTSSSSEGSKAAGPFAAEKTLLANLKKIFLVLTWGSVKKHMTGIKNEQEILMAVAEIAINTFAIESAVLRAEKIMPGLSKAKKESVSAAVKVFTFNAAEQTATAARKAAYFIEKGGSLAELLSGIGRFTTYDATGLLQAKRQLADAAIEAEKYIF
;
A
#
# COMPACT_ATOMS: atom_id res chain seq x y z
N MET A 1 -8.22 -22.05 -18.23
CA MET A 1 -9.37 -21.13 -18.32
C MET A 1 -8.84 -19.74 -18.10
N THR A 2 -9.17 -18.78 -18.96
CA THR A 2 -8.85 -17.37 -18.72
C THR A 2 -9.54 -16.94 -17.42
N ALA A 3 -8.77 -16.49 -16.43
CA ALA A 3 -9.32 -16.01 -15.17
C ALA A 3 -10.31 -14.88 -15.42
N ARG A 4 -11.42 -14.85 -14.68
CA ARG A 4 -12.40 -13.76 -14.78
C ARG A 4 -11.73 -12.45 -14.37
N LEU A 5 -11.85 -11.42 -15.21
CA LEU A 5 -11.36 -10.08 -14.88
C LEU A 5 -12.40 -9.35 -14.06
N PHE A 6 -12.11 -9.13 -12.78
CA PHE A 6 -12.91 -8.31 -11.91
C PHE A 6 -12.54 -6.83 -12.09
N LYS A 7 -13.55 -5.97 -12.09
CA LYS A 7 -13.39 -4.52 -12.00
C LYS A 7 -13.03 -4.10 -10.57
N GLY A 8 -12.41 -2.95 -10.42
CA GLY A 8 -12.19 -2.34 -9.12
C GLY A 8 -13.53 -2.11 -8.38
N ALA A 9 -13.53 -2.41 -7.08
CA ALA A 9 -14.67 -2.49 -6.18
C ALA A 9 -15.76 -3.54 -6.51
N GLU A 10 -15.59 -4.37 -7.55
CA GLU A 10 -16.60 -5.39 -7.90
C GLU A 10 -16.76 -6.47 -6.81
N TYR A 11 -15.74 -6.66 -5.96
CA TYR A 11 -15.80 -7.57 -4.81
C TYR A 11 -16.93 -7.20 -3.82
N LEU A 12 -17.37 -5.94 -3.78
CA LEU A 12 -18.44 -5.48 -2.89
C LEU A 12 -19.85 -5.91 -3.35
N VAL A 13 -19.99 -6.32 -4.60
CA VAL A 13 -21.29 -6.62 -5.23
C VAL A 13 -21.36 -8.00 -5.89
N THR A 14 -20.24 -8.70 -6.00
CA THR A 14 -20.18 -10.04 -6.59
C THR A 14 -19.49 -11.04 -5.69
N GLU A 15 -19.73 -12.32 -5.96
CA GLU A 15 -18.98 -13.42 -5.38
C GLU A 15 -17.64 -13.58 -6.13
N VAL A 16 -16.58 -13.71 -5.33
CA VAL A 16 -15.21 -13.98 -5.77
C VAL A 16 -14.82 -15.33 -5.21
N THR A 17 -14.17 -16.17 -6.01
CA THR A 17 -13.76 -17.52 -5.59
C THR A 17 -12.25 -17.62 -5.42
N LYS A 18 -11.78 -18.70 -4.80
CA LYS A 18 -10.36 -18.94 -4.56
C LYS A 18 -9.54 -19.08 -5.84
N ASP A 19 -10.18 -19.48 -6.94
CA ASP A 19 -9.54 -19.65 -8.25
C ASP A 19 -9.37 -18.31 -8.99
N ASP A 20 -10.01 -17.24 -8.49
CA ASP A 20 -9.95 -15.90 -9.06
C ASP A 20 -8.82 -15.03 -8.48
N VAL A 21 -8.12 -15.51 -7.44
CA VAL A 21 -7.11 -14.71 -6.71
C VAL A 21 -5.71 -15.27 -6.86
N PHE A 22 -4.74 -14.35 -6.98
CA PHE A 22 -3.32 -14.65 -6.86
C PHE A 22 -2.90 -14.58 -5.38
N THR A 23 -2.05 -15.50 -4.97
CA THR A 23 -1.58 -15.69 -3.59
C THR A 23 -0.07 -15.93 -3.57
N PRO A 24 0.63 -15.72 -2.45
CA PRO A 24 2.07 -16.03 -2.34
C PRO A 24 2.44 -17.47 -2.74
N GLU A 25 1.51 -18.40 -2.61
CA GLU A 25 1.69 -19.80 -3.00
C GLU A 25 1.74 -19.98 -4.52
N ASP A 26 1.26 -19.00 -5.30
CA ASP A 26 1.28 -19.03 -6.77
C ASP A 26 2.56 -18.43 -7.38
N PHE A 27 3.49 -17.90 -6.58
CA PHE A 27 4.75 -17.38 -7.11
C PHE A 27 5.51 -18.45 -7.89
N THR A 28 6.01 -18.06 -9.06
CA THR A 28 6.90 -18.88 -9.88
C THR A 28 8.28 -19.03 -9.22
N ASP A 29 9.07 -19.99 -9.70
CA ASP A 29 10.43 -20.21 -9.20
C ASP A 29 11.33 -18.98 -9.45
N GLU A 30 11.15 -18.30 -10.59
CA GLU A 30 11.88 -17.06 -10.91
C GLU A 30 11.52 -15.92 -9.94
N GLN A 31 10.23 -15.76 -9.64
CA GLN A 31 9.76 -14.78 -8.64
C GLN A 31 10.35 -15.09 -7.26
N ARG A 32 10.37 -16.37 -6.86
CA ARG A 32 10.99 -16.79 -5.58
C ARG A 32 12.50 -16.51 -5.57
N GLN A 33 13.19 -16.78 -6.68
CA GLN A 33 14.63 -16.57 -6.80
C GLN A 33 15.03 -15.09 -6.69
N ILE A 34 14.31 -14.18 -7.34
CA ILE A 34 14.58 -12.74 -7.21
C ILE A 34 14.25 -12.22 -5.81
N GLY A 35 13.21 -12.76 -5.16
CA GLY A 35 12.91 -12.50 -3.76
C GLY A 35 14.03 -12.95 -2.82
N GLU A 36 14.57 -14.15 -3.02
CA GLU A 36 15.71 -14.66 -2.24
C GLU A 36 16.98 -13.85 -2.49
N THR A 37 17.26 -13.51 -3.74
CA THR A 37 18.38 -12.62 -4.12
C THR A 37 18.29 -11.28 -3.38
N THR A 38 17.09 -10.69 -3.32
CA THR A 38 16.83 -9.44 -2.59
C THR A 38 17.06 -9.64 -1.09
N THR A 39 16.57 -10.74 -0.53
CA THR A 39 16.75 -11.06 0.90
C THR A 39 18.22 -11.17 1.28
N GLN A 40 19.01 -11.90 0.48
CA GLN A 40 20.45 -12.04 0.70
C GLN A 40 21.19 -10.70 0.56
N PHE A 41 20.83 -9.88 -0.42
CA PHE A 41 21.38 -8.54 -0.56
C PHE A 41 21.10 -7.67 0.69
N VAL A 42 19.88 -7.67 1.18
CA VAL A 42 19.52 -6.90 2.38
C VAL A 42 20.29 -7.37 3.61
N LEU A 43 20.35 -8.68 3.85
CA LEU A 43 20.98 -9.22 5.05
C LEU A 43 22.51 -9.09 5.02
N ASN A 44 23.13 -9.32 3.86
CA ASN A 44 24.59 -9.44 3.76
C ASN A 44 25.28 -8.15 3.32
N GLU A 45 24.59 -7.31 2.54
CA GLU A 45 25.19 -6.10 1.96
C GLU A 45 24.59 -4.81 2.54
N VAL A 46 23.29 -4.74 2.86
CA VAL A 46 22.68 -3.50 3.38
C VAL A 46 22.71 -3.40 4.91
N ALA A 47 22.30 -4.46 5.62
CA ALA A 47 22.17 -4.45 7.07
C ALA A 47 23.47 -4.08 7.83
N PRO A 48 24.68 -4.48 7.38
CA PRO A 48 25.93 -4.04 8.00
C PRO A 48 26.15 -2.53 8.01
N HIS A 49 25.52 -1.79 7.09
CA HIS A 49 25.69 -0.34 6.94
C HIS A 49 24.54 0.49 7.53
N HIS A 50 23.60 -0.13 8.26
CA HIS A 50 22.45 0.59 8.82
C HIS A 50 22.84 1.81 9.66
N GLU A 51 23.85 1.69 10.52
CA GLU A 51 24.29 2.80 11.38
C GLU A 51 24.95 3.93 10.58
N GLU A 52 25.74 3.60 9.57
CA GLU A 52 26.35 4.60 8.68
C GLU A 52 25.27 5.38 7.92
N MET A 53 24.27 4.68 7.39
CA MET A 53 23.14 5.31 6.71
C MET A 53 22.35 6.19 7.67
N GLU A 54 21.99 5.72 8.87
CA GLU A 54 21.29 6.53 9.88
C GLU A 54 22.05 7.82 10.26
N ASN A 55 23.37 7.82 10.14
CA ASN A 55 24.24 8.98 10.31
C ASN A 55 24.51 9.78 9.01
N HIS A 56 23.67 9.57 7.99
CA HIS A 56 23.68 10.28 6.70
C HIS A 56 24.94 10.05 5.85
N ASN A 57 25.59 8.88 5.94
CA ASN A 57 26.60 8.49 4.97
C ASN A 57 25.95 8.08 3.64
N PHE A 58 25.61 9.08 2.81
CA PHE A 58 24.92 8.85 1.53
C PHE A 58 25.80 8.23 0.45
N ASP A 59 27.13 8.26 0.59
CA ASP A 59 28.03 7.59 -0.35
C ASP A 59 27.80 6.07 -0.34
N VAL A 60 27.58 5.50 0.85
CA VAL A 60 27.22 4.08 1.01
C VAL A 60 25.84 3.79 0.39
N VAL A 61 24.87 4.69 0.57
CA VAL A 61 23.53 4.55 -0.04
C VAL A 61 23.64 4.50 -1.57
N VAL A 62 24.43 5.39 -2.17
CA VAL A 62 24.63 5.41 -3.64
C VAL A 62 25.35 4.15 -4.12
N GLN A 63 26.35 3.65 -3.39
CA GLN A 63 27.02 2.39 -3.71
C GLN A 63 26.05 1.20 -3.66
N LEU A 64 25.20 1.13 -2.65
CA LEU A 64 24.16 0.09 -2.54
C LEU A 64 23.09 0.21 -3.64
N MET A 65 22.73 1.42 -4.07
CA MET A 65 21.85 1.61 -5.23
C MET A 65 22.48 1.10 -6.53
N LYS A 66 23.76 1.38 -6.77
CA LYS A 66 24.49 0.81 -7.91
C LYS A 66 24.51 -0.72 -7.84
N ARG A 67 24.72 -1.27 -6.65
CA ARG A 67 24.66 -2.71 -6.41
C ARG A 67 23.28 -3.31 -6.70
N CYS A 68 22.19 -2.62 -6.36
CA CYS A 68 20.84 -3.01 -6.80
C CYS A 68 20.72 -3.07 -8.33
N GLY A 69 21.37 -2.14 -9.05
CA GLY A 69 21.43 -2.15 -10.51
C GLY A 69 22.16 -3.39 -11.06
N GLU A 70 23.31 -3.74 -10.49
CA GLU A 70 24.07 -4.94 -10.87
C GLU A 70 23.30 -6.25 -10.65
N LEU A 71 22.44 -6.28 -9.62
CA LEU A 71 21.56 -7.41 -9.32
C LEU A 71 20.26 -7.42 -10.13
N GLY A 72 20.01 -6.40 -10.96
CA GLY A 72 18.78 -6.24 -11.75
C GLY A 72 17.57 -5.73 -10.95
N LEU A 73 17.73 -5.39 -9.68
CA LEU A 73 16.63 -4.97 -8.80
C LEU A 73 16.05 -3.59 -9.16
N LEU A 74 16.80 -2.76 -9.88
CA LEU A 74 16.33 -1.46 -10.39
C LEU A 74 15.68 -1.55 -11.79
N MET A 75 15.73 -2.72 -12.43
CA MET A 75 15.34 -2.92 -13.83
C MET A 75 13.92 -3.49 -13.99
N ILE A 76 13.32 -3.99 -12.89
CA ILE A 76 12.09 -4.77 -12.85
C ILE A 76 10.92 -4.12 -13.61
N ASP A 77 10.59 -2.87 -13.29
CA ASP A 77 9.45 -2.16 -13.88
C ASP A 77 9.83 -1.40 -15.17
N THR A 78 11.03 -1.61 -15.72
CA THR A 78 11.53 -0.89 -16.91
C THR A 78 11.49 -1.80 -18.15
N PRO A 79 11.19 -1.27 -19.35
CA PRO A 79 11.07 -2.09 -20.56
C PRO A 79 12.41 -2.65 -21.04
N GLU A 80 12.40 -3.88 -21.56
CA GLU A 80 13.60 -4.57 -22.07
C GLU A 80 14.36 -3.76 -23.14
N LYS A 81 13.65 -3.06 -24.03
CA LYS A 81 14.28 -2.23 -25.08
C LYS A 81 15.16 -1.08 -24.55
N TYR A 82 15.04 -0.75 -23.26
CA TYR A 82 15.88 0.24 -22.58
C TYR A 82 16.82 -0.40 -21.55
N GLY A 83 17.00 -1.73 -21.61
CA GLY A 83 17.84 -2.50 -20.68
C GLY A 83 17.14 -2.92 -19.39
N GLY A 84 15.81 -2.79 -19.32
CA GLY A 84 15.02 -3.26 -18.19
C GLY A 84 14.66 -4.75 -18.27
N LEU A 85 13.80 -5.21 -17.37
CA LEU A 85 13.33 -6.61 -17.32
C LEU A 85 11.83 -6.78 -17.63
N ASP A 86 11.06 -5.69 -17.66
CA ASP A 86 9.61 -5.66 -17.93
C ASP A 86 8.79 -6.73 -17.19
N LEU A 87 9.11 -6.95 -15.91
CA LEU A 87 8.49 -8.00 -15.11
C LEU A 87 7.13 -7.57 -14.54
N ASP A 88 6.35 -8.58 -14.16
CA ASP A 88 5.03 -8.40 -13.57
C ASP A 88 5.08 -7.67 -12.22
N LYS A 89 3.92 -7.15 -11.81
CA LYS A 89 3.78 -6.35 -10.58
C LYS A 89 3.85 -7.23 -9.34
N ALA A 90 3.44 -8.50 -9.42
CA ALA A 90 3.72 -9.47 -8.37
C ALA A 90 5.22 -9.56 -8.05
N THR A 91 6.09 -9.56 -9.05
CA THR A 91 7.55 -9.54 -8.88
C THR A 91 8.01 -8.24 -8.23
N SER A 92 7.57 -7.09 -8.74
CA SER A 92 8.00 -5.79 -8.18
C SER A 92 7.51 -5.56 -6.76
N MET A 93 6.34 -6.09 -6.40
CA MET A 93 5.80 -6.08 -5.05
C MET A 93 6.54 -7.07 -4.14
N LEU A 94 6.92 -8.26 -4.63
CA LEU A 94 7.74 -9.20 -3.87
C LEU A 94 9.12 -8.61 -3.54
N VAL A 95 9.77 -7.94 -4.49
CA VAL A 95 11.05 -7.26 -4.22
C VAL A 95 10.86 -6.10 -3.23
N ALA A 96 9.76 -5.34 -3.34
CA ALA A 96 9.42 -4.30 -2.35
C ALA A 96 9.20 -4.88 -0.93
N GLU A 97 8.56 -6.05 -0.82
CA GLU A 97 8.43 -6.76 0.46
C GLU A 97 9.80 -7.19 1.00
N LYS A 98 10.65 -7.79 0.16
CA LYS A 98 11.95 -8.34 0.59
C LYS A 98 13.00 -7.27 0.90
N ILE A 99 12.89 -6.08 0.31
CA ILE A 99 13.79 -4.95 0.61
C ILE A 99 13.42 -4.21 1.90
N ALA A 100 12.18 -4.36 2.38
CA ALA A 100 11.66 -3.64 3.53
C ALA A 100 12.49 -3.74 4.83
N PRO A 101 13.11 -4.90 5.19
CA PRO A 101 13.97 -4.99 6.37
C PRO A 101 15.19 -4.06 6.36
N ALA A 102 15.53 -3.48 5.20
CA ALA A 102 16.60 -2.50 5.04
C ALA A 102 16.29 -1.10 5.63
N GLY A 103 15.11 -0.93 6.25
CA GLY A 103 14.70 0.32 6.92
C GLY A 103 14.75 1.51 5.98
N SER A 104 15.50 2.55 6.35
CA SER A 104 15.75 3.75 5.53
C SER A 104 16.11 3.45 4.07
N PHE A 105 16.96 2.45 3.80
CA PHE A 105 17.37 2.13 2.43
C PHE A 105 16.19 1.65 1.56
N SER A 106 15.22 0.95 2.15
CA SER A 106 14.03 0.49 1.43
C SER A 106 13.21 1.65 0.85
N VAL A 107 13.17 2.79 1.54
CA VAL A 107 12.47 4.00 1.09
C VAL A 107 13.25 4.69 -0.04
N THR A 108 14.57 4.74 0.05
CA THR A 108 15.42 5.23 -1.06
C THR A 108 15.23 4.40 -2.33
N TYR A 109 15.26 3.07 -2.21
CA TYR A 109 15.01 2.15 -3.31
C TYR A 109 13.60 2.32 -3.89
N SER A 110 12.58 2.43 -3.04
CA SER A 110 11.18 2.54 -3.45
C SER A 110 10.88 3.87 -4.13
N ALA A 111 11.45 4.97 -3.61
CA ALA A 111 11.36 6.29 -4.24
C ALA A 111 12.01 6.31 -5.62
N HIS A 112 13.18 5.67 -5.77
CA HIS A 112 13.85 5.54 -7.05
C HIS A 112 13.03 4.70 -8.03
N THR A 113 12.75 3.43 -7.72
CA THR A 113 12.11 2.49 -8.66
C THR A 113 10.64 2.79 -8.93
N GLY A 114 9.96 3.47 -8.00
CA GLY A 114 8.59 3.91 -8.15
C GLY A 114 8.52 5.33 -8.71
N ILE A 115 8.32 6.30 -7.82
CA ILE A 115 7.97 7.67 -8.19
C ILE A 115 9.08 8.42 -8.97
N GLY A 116 10.34 8.04 -8.82
CA GLY A 116 11.48 8.65 -9.51
C GLY A 116 11.61 8.20 -10.97
N THR A 117 11.51 6.90 -11.24
CA THR A 117 11.75 6.31 -12.57
C THR A 117 10.50 6.21 -13.42
N LEU A 118 9.36 5.84 -12.82
CA LEU A 118 8.14 5.51 -13.58
C LEU A 118 7.49 6.67 -14.35
N PRO A 119 7.56 7.96 -13.91
CA PRO A 119 7.13 9.06 -14.75
C PRO A 119 7.82 9.06 -16.12
N LEU A 120 9.14 8.80 -16.15
CA LEU A 120 9.92 8.73 -17.38
C LEU A 120 9.55 7.49 -18.21
N VAL A 121 9.35 6.33 -17.59
CA VAL A 121 8.92 5.11 -18.29
C VAL A 121 7.57 5.33 -18.99
N TYR A 122 6.60 5.93 -18.31
CA TYR A 122 5.24 6.05 -18.84
C TYR A 122 5.02 7.24 -19.75
N TYR A 123 5.67 8.37 -19.48
CA TYR A 123 5.39 9.64 -20.16
C TYR A 123 6.59 10.21 -20.92
N GLY A 124 7.75 9.59 -20.81
CA GLY A 124 8.96 10.03 -21.52
C GLY A 124 8.84 9.84 -23.02
N THR A 125 9.38 10.79 -23.79
CA THR A 125 9.64 10.61 -25.22
C THR A 125 10.73 9.56 -25.44
N MET A 126 10.93 9.14 -26.69
CA MET A 126 11.98 8.19 -27.03
C MET A 126 13.36 8.74 -26.66
N GLU A 127 13.62 10.00 -26.98
CA GLU A 127 14.88 10.69 -26.74
C GLU A 127 15.15 10.87 -25.24
N GLN A 128 14.11 11.20 -24.46
CA GLN A 128 14.22 11.30 -23.00
C GLN A 128 14.56 9.94 -22.38
N LYS A 129 13.91 8.87 -22.85
CA LYS A 129 14.14 7.50 -22.35
C LYS A 129 15.55 7.02 -22.68
N GLU A 130 16.00 7.21 -23.92
CA GLU A 130 17.36 6.87 -24.35
C GLU A 130 18.43 7.66 -23.58
N LYS A 131 18.17 8.94 -23.29
CA LYS A 131 19.10 9.79 -22.55
C LYS A 131 19.28 9.35 -21.10
N TYR A 132 18.20 8.96 -20.41
CA TYR A 132 18.19 8.83 -18.96
C TYR A 132 18.03 7.40 -18.42
N LEU A 133 17.21 6.53 -19.03
CA LEU A 133 16.81 5.26 -18.40
C LEU A 133 17.97 4.34 -18.11
N SER A 134 18.92 4.17 -19.03
CA SER A 134 20.06 3.27 -18.86
C SER A 134 20.93 3.62 -17.65
N LYS A 135 21.08 4.92 -17.36
CA LYS A 135 21.83 5.41 -16.18
C LYS A 135 21.05 5.21 -14.89
N ILE A 136 19.72 5.35 -14.95
CA ILE A 136 18.83 5.21 -13.80
C ILE A 136 18.78 3.73 -13.36
N ILE A 137 18.51 2.82 -14.30
CA ILE A 137 18.31 1.39 -13.98
C ILE A 137 19.62 0.64 -13.70
N SER A 138 20.76 1.19 -14.07
CA SER A 138 22.07 0.68 -13.64
C SER A 138 22.46 1.17 -12.24
N GLY A 139 21.73 2.14 -11.69
CA GLY A 139 22.07 2.81 -10.43
C GLY A 139 23.23 3.81 -10.56
N GLU A 140 23.72 4.10 -11.77
CA GLU A 140 24.67 5.21 -12.00
C GLU A 140 24.05 6.54 -11.57
N TRP A 141 22.77 6.73 -11.89
CA TRP A 141 21.99 7.91 -11.51
C TRP A 141 20.86 7.50 -10.58
N VAL A 142 20.66 8.27 -9.51
CA VAL A 142 19.46 8.15 -8.67
C VAL A 142 18.42 9.17 -9.09
N ALA A 143 17.16 8.73 -9.20
CA ALA A 143 16.02 9.60 -9.48
C ALA A 143 15.28 10.04 -8.21
N ALA A 144 14.69 11.24 -8.25
CA ALA A 144 13.84 11.80 -7.21
C ALA A 144 12.58 12.45 -7.80
N TYR A 145 11.54 12.56 -6.98
CA TYR A 145 10.21 13.04 -7.39
C TYR A 145 9.81 14.27 -6.58
N CYS A 146 9.56 15.39 -7.26
CA CYS A 146 9.37 16.69 -6.63
C CYS A 146 7.99 17.26 -6.91
N LEU A 147 7.02 16.83 -6.10
CA LEU A 147 5.62 17.25 -6.18
C LEU A 147 5.25 18.24 -5.08
N THR A 148 5.46 17.84 -3.82
CA THR A 148 5.07 18.58 -2.62
C THR A 148 5.77 19.93 -2.52
N GLU A 149 5.07 20.92 -1.98
CA GLU A 149 5.59 22.24 -1.62
C GLU A 149 5.16 22.56 -0.18
N PRO A 150 5.74 23.59 0.48
CA PRO A 150 5.38 23.93 1.85
C PRO A 150 3.88 24.15 2.08
N ASP A 151 3.18 24.74 1.09
CA ASP A 151 1.75 25.04 1.16
C ASP A 151 0.86 24.00 0.44
N SER A 152 1.45 22.96 -0.18
CA SER A 152 0.70 22.00 -1.01
C SER A 152 1.23 20.57 -0.83
N GLY A 153 0.62 19.84 0.09
CA GLY A 153 0.81 18.40 0.31
C GLY A 153 -0.33 17.58 -0.28
N SER A 154 -1.40 17.33 0.50
CA SER A 154 -2.58 16.59 0.05
C SER A 154 -3.28 17.25 -1.15
N ASP A 155 -3.32 18.59 -1.20
CA ASP A 155 -3.73 19.35 -2.38
C ASP A 155 -2.55 19.58 -3.33
N ALA A 156 -2.04 18.50 -3.92
CA ALA A 156 -0.83 18.54 -4.74
C ALA A 156 -0.96 19.43 -6.00
N LEU A 157 -2.19 19.62 -6.51
CA LEU A 157 -2.46 20.49 -7.67
C LEU A 157 -2.44 21.98 -7.29
N GLY A 158 -2.48 22.28 -5.99
CA GLY A 158 -2.30 23.61 -5.40
C GLY A 158 -0.89 24.19 -5.54
N ALA A 159 0.07 23.42 -6.11
CA ALA A 159 1.45 23.83 -6.33
C ALA A 159 1.58 25.27 -6.89
N LYS A 160 2.53 26.03 -6.34
CA LYS A 160 2.81 27.43 -6.66
C LYS A 160 4.11 27.60 -7.46
N ALA A 161 4.96 26.58 -7.55
CA ALA A 161 6.14 26.64 -8.42
C ALA A 161 5.72 26.97 -9.85
N THR A 162 6.44 27.88 -10.50
CA THR A 162 6.12 28.41 -11.83
C THR A 162 7.15 28.00 -12.86
N ALA A 163 6.74 27.86 -14.10
CA ALA A 163 7.62 27.71 -15.26
C ALA A 163 7.26 28.77 -16.31
N VAL A 164 8.22 29.55 -16.77
CA VAL A 164 8.02 30.58 -17.80
C VAL A 164 8.96 30.30 -18.98
N LEU A 165 8.44 30.28 -20.20
CA LEU A 165 9.25 30.10 -21.39
C LEU A 165 10.21 31.29 -21.57
N SER A 166 11.49 31.02 -21.77
CA SER A 166 12.52 32.03 -21.99
C SER A 166 12.28 32.81 -23.30
N ALA A 167 12.84 34.01 -23.39
CA ALA A 167 12.69 34.86 -24.58
C ALA A 167 13.21 34.21 -25.87
N ASP A 168 14.28 33.40 -25.77
CA ASP A 168 14.84 32.62 -26.88
C ASP A 168 14.11 31.29 -27.15
N LYS A 169 13.10 30.96 -26.34
CA LYS A 169 12.25 29.76 -26.42
C LYS A 169 13.01 28.44 -26.31
N LYS A 170 14.22 28.45 -25.75
CA LYS A 170 15.05 27.25 -25.55
C LYS A 170 14.88 26.62 -24.17
N TYR A 171 14.44 27.41 -23.19
CA TYR A 171 14.34 26.98 -21.80
C TYR A 171 13.00 27.36 -21.17
N TYR A 172 12.55 26.58 -20.21
CA TYR A 172 11.65 27.05 -19.16
C TYR A 172 12.49 27.50 -17.96
N LEU A 173 12.19 28.69 -17.45
CA LEU A 173 12.75 29.22 -16.21
C LEU A 173 11.82 28.82 -15.07
N LEU A 174 12.26 27.87 -14.25
CA LEU A 174 11.50 27.38 -13.10
C LEU A 174 11.82 28.20 -11.84
N ASN A 175 10.80 28.53 -11.07
CA ASN A 175 10.92 29.22 -9.78
C ASN A 175 10.02 28.59 -8.73
N GLY A 176 10.53 28.42 -7.51
CA GLY A 176 9.79 27.89 -6.37
C GLY A 176 10.61 26.93 -5.50
N THR A 177 9.95 26.32 -4.52
CA THR A 177 10.58 25.38 -3.60
C THR A 177 9.75 24.11 -3.51
N LYS A 178 10.39 22.96 -3.70
CA LYS A 178 9.80 21.64 -3.50
C LYS A 178 10.26 21.10 -2.15
N GLN A 179 9.35 20.48 -1.41
CA GLN A 179 9.51 20.16 0.01
C GLN A 179 9.49 18.64 0.25
N PHE A 180 10.32 18.16 1.18
CA PHE A 180 10.43 16.75 1.57
C PHE A 180 10.79 15.82 0.41
N ILE A 181 11.84 16.16 -0.35
CA ILE A 181 12.25 15.39 -1.52
C ILE A 181 13.17 14.25 -1.09
N THR A 182 12.62 13.04 -1.11
CA THR A 182 13.38 11.79 -0.92
C THR A 182 14.49 11.67 -1.96
N ASN A 183 15.67 11.22 -1.52
CA ASN A 183 16.91 11.13 -2.31
C ASN A 183 17.50 12.49 -2.74
N GLY A 184 16.95 13.61 -2.28
CA GLY A 184 17.28 14.93 -2.84
C GLY A 184 18.76 15.34 -2.68
N ALA A 185 19.48 14.86 -1.66
CA ALA A 185 20.89 15.15 -1.49
C ALA A 185 21.81 14.52 -2.54
N PHE A 186 21.40 13.43 -3.18
CA PHE A 186 22.25 12.67 -4.11
C PHE A 186 21.58 12.29 -5.43
N ALA A 187 20.30 12.60 -5.64
CA ALA A 187 19.64 12.39 -6.91
C ALA A 187 20.28 13.21 -8.03
N THR A 188 20.46 12.59 -9.19
CA THR A 188 21.00 13.20 -10.41
C THR A 188 19.90 13.70 -11.33
N LEU A 189 18.71 13.07 -11.27
CA LEU A 189 17.54 13.47 -12.04
C LEU A 189 16.33 13.69 -11.12
N TYR A 190 15.64 14.81 -11.31
CA TYR A 190 14.43 15.17 -10.61
C TYR A 190 13.25 15.22 -11.58
N THR A 191 12.13 14.58 -11.25
CA THR A 191 10.85 14.88 -11.89
C THR A 191 10.16 16.00 -11.10
N ILE A 192 10.17 17.22 -11.63
CA ILE A 192 9.67 18.43 -10.95
C ILE A 192 8.31 18.86 -11.53
N PHE A 193 7.35 19.14 -10.66
CA PHE A 193 6.06 19.71 -11.04
C PHE A 193 6.01 21.22 -10.80
N ALA A 194 5.61 21.96 -11.83
CA ALA A 194 5.41 23.40 -11.82
C ALA A 194 4.25 23.81 -12.74
N LYS A 195 3.73 25.03 -12.58
CA LYS A 195 2.68 25.60 -13.42
C LYS A 195 3.28 26.48 -14.52
N VAL A 196 3.15 26.04 -15.77
CA VAL A 196 3.45 26.89 -16.94
C VAL A 196 2.45 28.05 -16.95
N ASP A 197 2.97 29.27 -17.06
CA ASP A 197 2.18 30.51 -17.04
C ASP A 197 1.27 30.63 -15.81
N LYS A 198 1.68 30.04 -14.67
CA LYS A 198 0.93 29.99 -13.40
C LYS A 198 -0.40 29.24 -13.44
N GLU A 199 -0.77 28.66 -14.57
CA GLU A 199 -2.05 27.95 -14.76
C GLU A 199 -1.86 26.46 -15.02
N HIS A 200 -0.92 26.11 -15.89
CA HIS A 200 -0.85 24.78 -16.48
C HIS A 200 0.10 23.87 -15.72
N PHE A 201 -0.45 23.06 -14.80
CA PHE A 201 0.31 22.08 -14.01
C PHE A 201 0.98 21.01 -14.90
N THR A 202 2.32 21.02 -14.93
CA THR A 202 3.18 20.33 -15.90
C THR A 202 4.39 19.71 -15.18
N ALA A 203 4.89 18.59 -15.70
CA ALA A 203 6.09 17.92 -15.18
C ALA A 203 7.30 18.20 -16.06
N PHE A 204 8.48 18.24 -15.44
CA PHE A 204 9.76 18.48 -16.09
C PHE A 204 10.81 17.51 -15.56
N LEU A 205 11.70 17.05 -16.45
CA LEU A 205 12.91 16.32 -16.09
C LEU A 205 14.02 17.34 -15.85
N VAL A 206 14.55 17.42 -14.64
CA VAL A 206 15.56 18.42 -14.26
C VAL A 206 16.79 17.73 -13.73
N GLU A 207 17.94 17.97 -14.36
CA GLU A 207 19.21 17.40 -13.92
C GLU A 207 19.75 18.19 -12.72
N ARG A 208 20.46 17.52 -11.81
CA ARG A 208 20.98 18.14 -10.58
C ARG A 208 21.83 19.39 -10.81
N ASN A 209 22.59 19.40 -11.91
CA ASN A 209 23.52 20.49 -12.22
C ASN A 209 22.88 21.61 -13.07
N THR A 210 21.55 21.61 -13.23
CA THR A 210 20.85 22.70 -13.90
C THR A 210 21.12 24.03 -13.20
N GLU A 211 21.62 25.03 -13.94
CA GLU A 211 21.82 26.39 -13.44
C GLU A 211 20.52 26.93 -12.83
N GLY A 212 20.59 27.42 -11.58
CA GLY A 212 19.44 27.91 -10.82
C GLY A 212 18.72 26.85 -9.97
N LEU A 213 19.15 25.58 -9.99
CA LEU A 213 18.72 24.56 -9.03
C LEU A 213 19.72 24.47 -7.87
N SER A 214 19.23 24.42 -6.64
CA SER A 214 20.03 24.08 -5.46
C SER A 214 19.28 23.13 -4.52
N VAL A 215 20.05 22.43 -3.69
CA VAL A 215 19.53 21.46 -2.72
C VAL A 215 19.67 22.05 -1.33
N GLY A 216 18.57 22.06 -0.57
CA GLY A 216 18.53 22.53 0.81
C GLY A 216 19.23 21.57 1.78
N ALA A 217 19.27 21.96 3.06
CA ALA A 217 19.78 21.09 4.12
C ALA A 217 18.90 19.84 4.33
N GLU A 218 19.50 18.79 4.89
CA GLU A 218 18.78 17.59 5.32
C GLU A 218 17.77 17.89 6.43
N GLU A 219 16.57 17.36 6.30
CA GLU A 219 15.51 17.46 7.30
C GLU A 219 15.83 16.61 8.54
N LYS A 220 15.54 17.16 9.73
CA LYS A 220 15.66 16.43 11.00
C LYS A 220 14.37 15.65 11.28
N LYS A 221 14.36 14.37 10.90
CA LYS A 221 13.15 13.52 10.88
C LYS A 221 12.96 12.71 12.15
N LEU A 222 11.69 12.38 12.44
CA LEU A 222 11.33 11.43 13.49
C LEU A 222 11.97 10.07 13.23
N GLY A 223 11.70 9.48 12.07
CA GLY A 223 12.09 8.13 11.61
C GLY A 223 12.82 8.18 10.26
N ILE A 224 13.13 7.00 9.71
CA ILE A 224 13.80 6.76 8.43
C ILE A 224 14.99 7.71 8.21
N ARG A 225 15.83 7.87 9.24
CA ARG A 225 16.82 8.96 9.27
C ARG A 225 17.85 8.81 8.16
N GLY A 226 18.24 7.57 7.86
CA GLY A 226 19.16 7.27 6.77
C GLY A 226 18.64 7.51 5.35
N THR A 227 17.39 7.94 5.18
CA THR A 227 16.92 8.49 3.91
C THR A 227 17.34 9.95 3.78
N SER A 228 17.85 10.35 2.62
CA SER A 228 17.96 11.77 2.30
C SER A 228 16.57 12.38 2.12
N THR A 229 16.33 13.52 2.74
CA THR A 229 15.10 14.31 2.59
C THR A 229 15.46 15.79 2.64
N THR A 230 15.35 16.47 1.51
CA THR A 230 15.77 17.88 1.36
C THR A 230 14.70 18.72 0.69
N GLN A 231 14.86 20.03 0.75
CA GLN A 231 14.20 20.93 -0.19
C GLN A 231 14.94 20.94 -1.53
N ILE A 232 14.20 21.10 -2.62
CA ILE A 232 14.76 21.44 -3.93
C ILE A 232 14.33 22.86 -4.28
N ILE A 233 15.29 23.76 -4.40
CA ILE A 233 15.10 25.20 -4.55
C ILE A 233 15.39 25.57 -6.01
N LEU A 234 14.47 26.31 -6.62
CA LEU A 234 14.51 26.71 -8.01
C LEU A 234 14.50 28.24 -8.08
N GLU A 235 15.58 28.81 -8.58
CA GLU A 235 15.80 30.24 -8.77
C GLU A 235 16.18 30.49 -10.24
N ASN A 236 15.17 30.76 -11.07
CA ASN A 236 15.32 30.81 -12.53
C ASN A 236 16.04 29.58 -13.10
N ALA A 237 15.71 28.40 -12.58
CA ALA A 237 16.32 27.15 -13.00
C ALA A 237 16.09 26.93 -14.51
N LYS A 238 17.18 26.83 -15.30
CA LYS A 238 17.13 26.80 -16.78
C LYS A 238 16.90 25.39 -17.31
N VAL A 239 15.65 24.99 -17.46
CA VAL A 239 15.27 23.65 -17.93
C VAL A 239 15.04 23.66 -19.45
N PRO A 240 15.73 22.83 -20.26
CA PRO A 240 15.49 22.78 -21.70
C PRO A 240 14.04 22.44 -22.07
N VAL A 241 13.52 22.99 -23.17
CA VAL A 241 12.12 22.74 -23.59
C VAL A 241 11.83 21.27 -23.87
N GLU A 242 12.82 20.52 -24.35
CA GLU A 242 12.75 19.08 -24.61
C GLU A 242 12.69 18.24 -23.33
N ASN A 243 12.96 18.82 -22.16
CA ASN A 243 12.84 18.15 -20.86
C ASN A 243 11.43 18.25 -20.26
N LEU A 244 10.46 18.86 -20.95
CA LEU A 244 9.04 18.78 -20.59
C LEU A 244 8.58 17.32 -20.66
N LEU A 245 8.01 16.82 -19.57
CA LEU A 245 7.52 15.44 -19.48
C LEU A 245 6.00 15.39 -19.74
N GLY A 246 5.61 14.66 -20.78
CA GLY A 246 4.20 14.55 -21.19
C GLY A 246 3.70 15.78 -21.93
N LYS A 247 2.65 16.45 -21.41
CA LYS A 247 2.00 17.60 -22.07
C LYS A 247 1.74 18.73 -21.09
N ILE A 248 1.84 19.98 -21.57
CA ILE A 248 1.50 21.18 -20.80
C ILE A 248 0.09 21.03 -20.20
N GLY A 249 -0.04 21.29 -18.90
CA GLY A 249 -1.31 21.24 -18.17
C GLY A 249 -1.84 19.84 -17.88
N LYS A 250 -1.11 18.78 -18.27
CA LYS A 250 -1.49 17.37 -18.04
C LYS A 250 -0.61 16.68 -17.00
N GLY A 251 0.13 17.43 -16.17
CA GLY A 251 0.94 16.88 -15.08
C GLY A 251 0.14 16.07 -14.04
N HIS A 252 -1.15 16.40 -13.84
CA HIS A 252 -2.03 15.67 -12.92
C HIS A 252 -2.16 14.18 -13.30
N LYS A 253 -2.11 13.86 -14.60
CA LYS A 253 -2.15 12.47 -15.06
C LYS A 253 -0.91 11.71 -14.58
N ILE A 254 0.27 12.34 -14.67
CA ILE A 254 1.54 11.75 -14.25
C ILE A 254 1.50 11.52 -12.74
N ALA A 255 1.12 12.55 -11.97
CA ALA A 255 1.08 12.49 -10.53
C ALA A 255 0.13 11.42 -9.99
N PHE A 256 -1.12 11.39 -10.45
CA PHE A 256 -2.11 10.45 -9.92
C PHE A 256 -1.86 9.00 -10.33
N ASN A 257 -1.32 8.77 -11.53
CA ASN A 257 -1.06 7.41 -12.01
C ASN A 257 0.12 6.77 -11.29
N VAL A 258 1.21 7.52 -11.09
CA VAL A 258 2.37 7.06 -10.31
C VAL A 258 2.02 6.86 -8.84
N LEU A 259 1.09 7.65 -8.29
CA LEU A 259 0.61 7.50 -6.91
C LEU A 259 -0.06 6.14 -6.65
N ASN A 260 -0.79 5.58 -7.63
CA ASN A 260 -1.35 4.23 -7.48
C ASN A 260 -0.26 3.18 -7.29
N ILE A 261 0.87 3.35 -7.97
CA ILE A 261 2.03 2.46 -7.86
C ILE A 261 2.75 2.62 -6.52
N GLY A 262 2.95 3.87 -6.09
CA GLY A 262 3.45 4.16 -4.75
C GLY A 262 2.61 3.47 -3.67
N ARG A 263 1.28 3.56 -3.76
CA ARG A 263 0.33 2.95 -2.81
C ARG A 263 0.46 1.43 -2.70
N PHE A 264 0.43 0.69 -3.82
CA PHE A 264 0.50 -0.78 -3.74
C PHE A 264 1.91 -1.29 -3.41
N LYS A 265 2.98 -0.62 -3.88
CA LYS A 265 4.35 -0.98 -3.50
C LYS A 265 4.62 -0.71 -2.03
N LEU A 266 4.11 0.40 -1.49
CA LEU A 266 4.12 0.68 -0.05
C LEU A 266 3.40 -0.43 0.71
N GLY A 267 2.20 -0.83 0.27
CA GLY A 267 1.46 -1.94 0.89
C GLY A 267 2.30 -3.23 1.02
N ALA A 268 3.02 -3.60 -0.03
CA ALA A 268 3.93 -4.74 0.00
C ALA A 268 5.15 -4.51 0.93
N GLY A 269 5.77 -3.34 0.85
CA GLY A 269 6.93 -2.98 1.69
C GLY A 269 6.60 -3.01 3.18
N VAL A 270 5.52 -2.36 3.61
CA VAL A 270 5.14 -2.34 5.04
C VAL A 270 4.70 -3.71 5.54
N THR A 271 4.13 -4.56 4.67
CA THR A 271 3.86 -5.96 5.00
C THR A 271 5.15 -6.75 5.24
N GLY A 272 6.19 -6.52 4.43
CA GLY A 272 7.52 -7.10 4.63
C GLY A 272 8.18 -6.64 5.94
N ALA A 273 8.08 -5.35 6.26
CA ALA A 273 8.54 -4.79 7.53
C ALA A 273 7.79 -5.39 8.73
N ALA A 274 6.48 -5.63 8.62
CA ALA A 274 5.69 -6.26 9.67
C ALA A 274 6.11 -7.72 9.91
N LYS A 275 6.32 -8.51 8.85
CA LYS A 275 6.85 -9.88 8.95
C LYS A 275 8.20 -9.93 9.66
N HIS A 276 9.10 -9.03 9.29
CA HIS A 276 10.46 -8.98 9.83
C HIS A 276 10.47 -8.54 11.31
N SER A 277 9.76 -7.46 11.65
CA SER A 277 9.66 -6.97 13.02
C SER A 277 8.98 -7.96 13.96
N LEU A 278 7.93 -8.65 13.53
CA LEU A 278 7.33 -9.76 14.29
C LEU A 278 8.35 -10.88 14.53
N GLY A 279 9.11 -11.28 13.51
CA GLY A 279 10.15 -12.31 13.64
C GLY A 279 11.16 -11.97 14.73
N ASP A 280 11.64 -10.73 14.77
CA ASP A 280 12.59 -10.28 15.79
C ASP A 280 11.96 -10.13 17.19
N ALA A 281 10.66 -9.81 17.28
CA ALA A 281 9.93 -9.85 18.55
C ALA A 281 9.73 -11.27 19.09
N ILE A 282 9.45 -12.25 18.22
CA ILE A 282 9.31 -13.66 18.62
C ILE A 282 10.64 -14.17 19.18
N LYS A 283 11.75 -13.96 18.46
CA LYS A 283 13.09 -14.38 18.93
C LYS A 283 13.42 -13.77 20.29
N TYR A 284 13.19 -12.46 20.44
CA TYR A 284 13.39 -11.80 21.72
C TYR A 284 12.51 -12.40 22.82
N ALA A 285 11.24 -12.72 22.52
CA ALA A 285 10.33 -13.32 23.48
C ALA A 285 10.75 -14.73 23.94
N VAL A 286 11.40 -15.50 23.06
CA VAL A 286 11.96 -16.82 23.37
C VAL A 286 13.21 -16.72 24.23
N GLU A 287 14.08 -15.74 23.96
CA GLU A 287 15.33 -15.55 24.70
C GLU A 287 15.12 -14.88 26.07
N ARG A 288 14.25 -13.87 26.13
CA ARG A 288 14.04 -13.05 27.33
C ARG A 288 13.32 -13.85 28.41
N LYS A 289 13.94 -13.96 29.58
CA LYS A 289 13.34 -14.62 30.76
C LYS A 289 12.86 -13.61 31.80
N GLN A 290 11.66 -13.82 32.32
CA GLN A 290 11.12 -13.18 33.52
C GLN A 290 10.39 -14.22 34.36
N PHE A 291 10.35 -14.04 35.69
CA PHE A 291 9.75 -15.04 36.59
C PHE A 291 10.29 -16.46 36.39
N GLY A 292 11.57 -16.58 35.98
CA GLY A 292 12.25 -17.86 35.75
C GLY A 292 11.98 -18.57 34.41
N VAL A 293 11.12 -18.03 33.55
CA VAL A 293 10.74 -18.66 32.26
C VAL A 293 10.82 -17.68 31.09
N PRO A 294 10.95 -18.16 29.83
CA PRO A 294 10.80 -17.32 28.65
C PRO A 294 9.48 -16.55 28.63
N ILE A 295 9.50 -15.27 28.26
CA ILE A 295 8.27 -14.47 28.20
C ILE A 295 7.30 -14.97 27.13
N ALA A 296 7.80 -15.66 26.09
CA ALA A 296 7.00 -16.39 25.10
C ALA A 296 6.05 -17.44 25.71
N SER A 297 6.31 -17.90 26.95
CA SER A 297 5.40 -18.82 27.66
C SER A 297 4.14 -18.14 28.21
N PHE A 298 4.12 -16.81 28.35
CA PHE A 298 3.02 -16.07 28.95
C PHE A 298 1.85 -15.89 27.97
N GLY A 299 0.63 -16.12 28.45
CA GLY A 299 -0.58 -15.97 27.63
C GLY A 299 -0.74 -14.58 27.01
N ALA A 300 -0.35 -13.52 27.74
CA ALA A 300 -0.42 -12.15 27.23
C ALA A 300 0.55 -11.86 26.08
N ILE A 301 1.72 -12.52 26.05
CA ILE A 301 2.68 -12.40 24.94
C ILE A 301 2.20 -13.22 23.75
N LYS A 302 1.67 -14.43 24.00
CA LYS A 302 1.06 -15.26 22.96
C LYS A 302 -0.12 -14.56 22.28
N GLU A 303 -0.93 -13.83 23.03
CA GLU A 303 -2.03 -13.04 22.46
C GLU A 303 -1.53 -12.01 21.44
N LYS A 304 -0.50 -11.22 21.79
CA LYS A 304 0.13 -10.24 20.89
C LYS A 304 0.71 -10.90 19.64
N ILE A 305 1.46 -11.99 19.81
CA ILE A 305 2.05 -12.73 18.69
C ILE A 305 0.96 -13.27 17.75
N ALA A 306 -0.13 -13.80 18.30
CA ALA A 306 -1.23 -14.33 17.51
C ALA A 306 -1.95 -13.24 16.70
N ASP A 307 -2.28 -12.10 17.33
CA ASP A 307 -2.96 -11.00 16.67
C ASP A 307 -2.10 -10.42 15.53
N MET A 308 -0.82 -10.11 15.81
CA MET A 308 0.13 -9.65 14.79
C MET A 308 0.29 -10.66 13.64
N THR A 309 0.41 -11.95 13.96
CA THR A 309 0.55 -13.01 12.93
C THR A 309 -0.68 -13.07 12.02
N ALA A 310 -1.88 -12.96 12.59
CA ALA A 310 -3.13 -13.00 11.85
C ALA A 310 -3.34 -11.76 10.96
N GLU A 311 -3.01 -10.57 11.47
CA GLU A 311 -3.08 -9.32 10.71
C GLU A 311 -2.09 -9.28 9.55
N ILE A 312 -0.86 -9.75 9.77
CA ILE A 312 0.15 -9.86 8.70
C ILE A 312 -0.29 -10.86 7.63
N TYR A 313 -0.89 -11.99 8.01
CA TYR A 313 -1.45 -12.95 7.05
C TYR A 313 -2.53 -12.31 6.16
N ALA A 314 -3.41 -11.49 6.75
CA ALA A 314 -4.41 -10.76 5.99
C ALA A 314 -3.79 -9.69 5.07
N ALA A 315 -2.79 -8.94 5.55
CA ALA A 315 -2.08 -7.92 4.77
C ALA A 315 -1.38 -8.54 3.56
N GLU A 316 -0.64 -9.63 3.76
CA GLU A 316 0.01 -10.38 2.69
C GLU A 316 -0.99 -10.91 1.68
N SER A 317 -2.09 -11.52 2.13
CA SER A 317 -3.13 -12.05 1.25
C SER A 317 -3.77 -10.96 0.39
N LEU A 318 -4.03 -9.79 0.99
CA LEU A 318 -4.61 -8.63 0.33
C LEU A 318 -3.68 -8.04 -0.73
N VAL A 319 -2.40 -7.85 -0.38
CA VAL A 319 -1.39 -7.25 -1.25
C VAL A 319 -1.19 -8.11 -2.51
N TYR A 320 -1.08 -9.43 -2.37
CA TYR A 320 -0.85 -10.29 -3.54
C TYR A 320 -2.13 -10.59 -4.33
N ARG A 321 -3.31 -10.53 -3.70
CA ARG A 321 -4.56 -10.47 -4.47
C ARG A 321 -4.58 -9.25 -5.39
N LEU A 322 -4.20 -8.08 -4.88
CA LEU A 322 -4.12 -6.86 -5.69
C LEU A 322 -3.08 -6.99 -6.81
N ALA A 323 -1.91 -7.57 -6.53
CA ALA A 323 -0.89 -7.82 -7.55
C ALA A 323 -1.46 -8.63 -8.72
N GLY A 324 -2.13 -9.76 -8.42
CA GLY A 324 -2.77 -10.59 -9.44
C GLY A 324 -3.89 -9.88 -10.20
N MET A 325 -4.69 -9.03 -9.55
CA MET A 325 -5.72 -8.23 -10.23
C MET A 325 -5.09 -7.29 -11.25
N ILE A 326 -4.01 -6.59 -10.87
CA ILE A 326 -3.29 -5.69 -11.76
C ILE A 326 -2.64 -6.47 -12.91
N ASP A 327 -1.90 -7.54 -12.61
CA ASP A 327 -1.18 -8.32 -13.61
C ASP A 327 -2.12 -8.98 -14.62
N ASN A 328 -3.22 -9.57 -14.16
CA ASN A 328 -4.23 -10.15 -15.06
C ASN A 328 -4.83 -9.09 -16.00
N LYS A 329 -5.04 -7.86 -15.51
CA LYS A 329 -5.54 -6.77 -16.34
C LYS A 329 -4.49 -6.29 -17.34
N LEU A 330 -3.25 -6.12 -16.91
CA LEU A 330 -2.16 -5.67 -17.76
C LEU A 330 -1.83 -6.69 -18.85
N ALA A 331 -1.93 -7.99 -18.56
CA ALA A 331 -1.77 -9.07 -19.53
C ALA A 331 -2.78 -9.01 -20.69
N THR A 332 -3.90 -8.29 -20.55
CA THR A 332 -4.87 -8.07 -21.64
C THR A 332 -4.49 -6.94 -22.59
N ILE A 333 -3.42 -6.20 -22.31
CA ILE A 333 -2.98 -5.04 -23.09
C ILE A 333 -1.78 -5.46 -23.93
N ALA A 334 -1.99 -5.65 -25.23
CA ALA A 334 -0.92 -6.03 -26.14
C ALA A 334 0.14 -4.92 -26.24
N GLN A 335 1.43 -5.28 -26.24
CA GLN A 335 2.55 -4.31 -26.24
C GLN A 335 2.58 -3.42 -27.50
N ASP A 336 2.00 -3.87 -28.61
CA ASP A 336 1.85 -3.12 -29.85
C ASP A 336 0.66 -2.14 -29.85
N THR A 337 -0.10 -2.06 -28.76
CA THR A 337 -1.20 -1.11 -28.59
C THR A 337 -0.69 0.33 -28.81
N PRO A 338 -1.33 1.12 -29.69
CA PRO A 338 -1.00 2.53 -29.85
C PRO A 338 -1.09 3.30 -28.53
N ASN A 339 -0.06 4.08 -28.21
CA ASN A 339 0.09 4.72 -26.89
C ASN A 339 0.02 3.72 -25.73
N TYR A 340 0.70 2.57 -25.87
CA TYR A 340 0.73 1.46 -24.90
C TYR A 340 0.68 1.91 -23.43
N TYR A 341 1.59 2.78 -23.01
CA TYR A 341 1.64 3.23 -21.61
C TYR A 341 0.43 4.04 -21.15
N GLU A 342 -0.29 4.73 -22.04
CA GLU A 342 -1.56 5.37 -21.65
C GLU A 342 -2.62 4.30 -21.31
N THR A 343 -2.71 3.24 -22.10
CA THR A 343 -3.64 2.11 -21.85
C THR A 343 -3.20 1.29 -20.64
N TYR A 344 -1.89 1.04 -20.50
CA TYR A 344 -1.27 0.38 -19.35
C TYR A 344 -1.63 1.08 -18.04
N GLN A 345 -1.48 2.41 -17.99
CA GLN A 345 -1.83 3.19 -16.81
C GLN A 345 -3.32 3.13 -16.48
N LYS A 346 -4.22 3.13 -17.48
CA LYS A 346 -5.66 2.92 -17.25
C LYS A 346 -5.95 1.52 -16.69
N GLY A 347 -5.16 0.52 -17.05
CA GLY A 347 -5.23 -0.82 -16.47
C GLY A 347 -4.90 -0.84 -14.98
N ILE A 348 -3.91 -0.07 -14.53
CA ILE A 348 -3.60 0.11 -13.10
C ILE A 348 -4.68 0.96 -12.41
N GLU A 349 -5.11 2.05 -13.05
CA GLU A 349 -6.15 2.97 -12.54
C GLU A 349 -7.49 2.25 -12.29
N GLU A 350 -7.78 1.17 -13.02
CA GLU A 350 -8.91 0.28 -12.76
C GLU A 350 -8.96 -0.19 -11.31
N TYR A 351 -7.81 -0.33 -10.64
CA TYR A 351 -7.69 -0.82 -9.26
C TYR A 351 -7.24 0.25 -8.26
N ALA A 352 -7.47 1.54 -8.57
CA ALA A 352 -7.10 2.64 -7.68
C ALA A 352 -7.75 2.54 -6.28
N ILE A 353 -8.95 1.93 -6.19
CA ILE A 353 -9.65 1.68 -4.92
C ILE A 353 -8.87 0.65 -4.10
N GLU A 354 -8.53 -0.48 -4.69
CA GLU A 354 -7.75 -1.55 -4.05
C GLU A 354 -6.34 -1.09 -3.69
N CYS A 355 -5.71 -0.23 -4.50
CA CYS A 355 -4.43 0.41 -4.15
C CYS A 355 -4.56 1.26 -2.88
N ALA A 356 -5.61 2.07 -2.76
CA ALA A 356 -5.87 2.87 -1.57
C ALA A 356 -6.19 1.99 -0.34
N ILE A 357 -6.94 0.90 -0.53
CA ILE A 357 -7.21 -0.10 0.51
C ILE A 357 -5.89 -0.72 0.99
N ALA A 358 -5.04 -1.20 0.09
CA ALA A 358 -3.76 -1.81 0.42
C ALA A 358 -2.85 -0.85 1.19
N LYS A 359 -2.76 0.40 0.74
CA LYS A 359 -1.98 1.44 1.41
C LYS A 359 -2.45 1.67 2.85
N VAL A 360 -3.75 1.86 3.04
CA VAL A 360 -4.31 2.16 4.37
C VAL A 360 -4.18 0.94 5.29
N PHE A 361 -4.69 -0.21 4.85
CA PHE A 361 -4.74 -1.42 5.65
C PHE A 361 -3.35 -1.87 6.09
N CYS A 362 -2.41 -2.00 5.15
CA CYS A 362 -1.10 -2.56 5.46
C CYS A 362 -0.24 -1.57 6.29
N SER A 363 -0.39 -0.26 6.09
CA SER A 363 0.33 0.72 6.93
C SER A 363 -0.18 0.76 8.36
N GLU A 364 -1.46 0.47 8.59
CA GLU A 364 -2.03 0.35 9.94
C GLU A 364 -1.67 -0.96 10.60
N VAL A 365 -1.67 -2.08 9.86
CA VAL A 365 -1.13 -3.36 10.34
C VAL A 365 0.33 -3.20 10.79
N LEU A 366 1.18 -2.52 10.01
CA LEU A 366 2.56 -2.28 10.46
C LEU A 366 2.60 -1.43 11.74
N ALA A 367 1.78 -0.38 11.84
CA ALA A 367 1.76 0.48 13.03
C ALA A 367 1.37 -0.30 14.29
N ASP A 368 0.33 -1.13 14.21
CA ASP A 368 -0.13 -1.96 15.32
C ASP A 368 0.92 -3.03 15.68
N VAL A 369 1.53 -3.67 14.67
CA VAL A 369 2.62 -4.65 14.87
C VAL A 369 3.81 -4.02 15.58
N VAL A 370 4.33 -2.87 15.13
CA VAL A 370 5.55 -2.33 15.74
C VAL A 370 5.32 -1.72 17.12
N ASP A 371 4.12 -1.24 17.42
CA ASP A 371 3.72 -0.84 18.78
C ASP A 371 3.83 -2.06 19.72
N GLU A 372 3.30 -3.20 19.28
CA GLU A 372 3.36 -4.44 20.05
C GLU A 372 4.76 -5.06 20.11
N VAL A 373 5.58 -4.88 19.08
CA VAL A 373 7.01 -5.23 19.10
C VAL A 373 7.72 -4.43 20.19
N VAL A 374 7.52 -3.11 20.28
CA VAL A 374 8.09 -2.30 21.37
C VAL A 374 7.61 -2.81 22.72
N GLN A 375 6.32 -3.14 22.86
CA GLN A 375 5.76 -3.64 24.10
C GLN A 375 6.33 -5.00 24.52
N ILE A 376 6.62 -5.90 23.58
CA ILE A 376 7.30 -7.19 23.83
C ILE A 376 8.74 -6.98 24.31
N TYR A 377 9.45 -6.02 23.72
CA TYR A 377 10.80 -5.65 24.18
C TYR A 377 10.80 -4.93 25.54
N GLY A 378 9.67 -4.33 25.93
CA GLY A 378 9.52 -3.56 27.16
C GLY A 378 10.44 -2.34 27.16
N GLY A 379 11.14 -2.10 28.27
CA GLY A 379 12.08 -0.96 28.37
C GLY A 379 13.16 -0.94 27.28
N TYR A 380 13.57 -2.11 26.77
CA TYR A 380 14.55 -2.19 25.68
C TYR A 380 13.97 -1.74 24.33
N GLY A 381 12.65 -1.82 24.15
CA GLY A 381 11.97 -1.34 22.95
C GLY A 381 12.02 0.18 22.80
N PHE A 382 12.31 0.90 23.89
CA PHE A 382 12.46 2.35 23.92
C PHE A 382 13.92 2.81 23.76
N VAL A 383 14.88 1.90 23.78
CA VAL A 383 16.32 2.22 23.81
C VAL A 383 16.93 2.07 22.41
N GLN A 384 17.62 3.11 21.94
CA GLN A 384 18.41 3.04 20.72
C GLN A 384 19.45 1.92 20.79
N GLY A 385 19.64 1.21 19.68
CA GLY A 385 20.48 0.01 19.60
C GLY A 385 19.66 -1.29 19.60
N TYR A 386 18.39 -1.25 20.03
CA TYR A 386 17.44 -2.32 19.75
C TYR A 386 16.63 -2.00 18.49
N PRO A 387 16.36 -3.00 17.63
CA PRO A 387 15.67 -2.77 16.36
C PRO A 387 14.23 -2.28 16.55
N ALA A 388 13.57 -2.64 17.65
CA ALA A 388 12.21 -2.24 18.00
C ALA A 388 12.01 -0.71 18.03
N GLU A 389 12.96 0.04 18.61
CA GLU A 389 12.88 1.52 18.66
C GLU A 389 12.84 2.12 17.26
N ARG A 390 13.70 1.61 16.37
CA ARG A 390 13.80 2.09 14.99
C ARG A 390 12.53 1.74 14.23
N TYR A 391 12.05 0.50 14.31
CA TYR A 391 10.80 0.10 13.65
C TYR A 391 9.63 1.02 14.02
N TYR A 392 9.53 1.40 15.29
CA TYR A 392 8.49 2.29 15.78
C TYR A 392 8.58 3.73 15.22
N ARG A 393 9.79 4.32 15.13
CA ARG A 393 9.91 5.65 14.53
C ARG A 393 9.73 5.61 13.02
N ASP A 394 10.23 4.57 12.37
CA ASP A 394 10.24 4.42 10.92
C ASP A 394 8.84 4.13 10.37
N GLU A 395 7.97 3.43 11.11
CA GLU A 395 6.61 3.17 10.64
C GLU A 395 5.85 4.46 10.37
N ARG A 396 6.06 5.49 11.20
CA ARG A 396 5.09 6.58 11.40
C ARG A 396 4.77 7.36 10.15
N ILE A 397 5.73 7.45 9.24
CA ILE A 397 5.58 8.16 7.98
C ILE A 397 4.67 7.42 6.98
N ASN A 398 4.49 6.09 7.12
CA ASN A 398 3.74 5.27 6.16
C ASN A 398 2.26 5.64 6.10
N ARG A 399 1.69 6.12 7.20
CA ARG A 399 0.31 6.60 7.28
C ARG A 399 0.13 8.02 6.71
N ILE A 400 1.22 8.67 6.30
CA ILE A 400 1.26 10.07 5.85
C ILE A 400 1.58 10.18 4.36
N PHE A 401 2.70 9.61 3.91
CA PHE A 401 3.10 9.69 2.49
C PHE A 401 2.25 8.79 1.59
N GLU A 402 2.40 8.91 0.27
CA GLU A 402 1.52 8.29 -0.74
C GLU A 402 0.02 8.67 -0.56
N GLY A 403 -0.17 9.92 -0.11
CA GLY A 403 -1.45 10.44 0.40
C GLY A 403 -1.72 9.93 1.82
N THR A 404 -2.20 10.80 2.71
CA THR A 404 -2.51 10.38 4.08
C THR A 404 -3.58 9.29 4.09
N ASN A 405 -3.65 8.51 5.18
CA ASN A 405 -4.68 7.48 5.29
C ASN A 405 -6.09 8.08 5.22
N GLU A 406 -6.30 9.33 5.65
CA GLU A 406 -7.58 10.05 5.50
C GLU A 406 -7.90 10.30 4.02
N ILE A 407 -6.95 10.82 3.24
CA ILE A 407 -7.15 11.07 1.80
C ILE A 407 -7.45 9.76 1.06
N ASN A 408 -6.75 8.68 1.40
CA ASN A 408 -7.00 7.36 0.81
C ASN A 408 -8.38 6.81 1.23
N ARG A 409 -8.78 6.96 2.50
CA ARG A 409 -10.13 6.61 2.97
C ARG A 409 -11.22 7.41 2.28
N LEU A 410 -11.01 8.69 1.98
CA LEU A 410 -11.99 9.50 1.24
C LEU A 410 -12.06 9.11 -0.24
N LEU A 411 -10.94 8.70 -0.84
CA LEU A 411 -10.86 8.26 -2.23
C LEU A 411 -11.67 6.99 -2.50
N ILE A 412 -11.66 6.03 -1.57
CA ILE A 412 -12.33 4.72 -1.72
C ILE A 412 -13.84 4.88 -2.05
N PRO A 413 -14.68 5.40 -1.14
CA PRO A 413 -16.10 5.58 -1.40
C PRO A 413 -16.35 6.66 -2.48
N GLY A 414 -15.51 7.69 -2.57
CA GLY A 414 -15.62 8.72 -3.61
C GLY A 414 -15.54 8.12 -5.03
N THR A 415 -14.57 7.23 -5.25
CA THR A 415 -14.39 6.53 -6.53
C THR A 415 -15.52 5.54 -6.78
N ILE A 416 -15.94 4.77 -5.76
CA ILE A 416 -17.08 3.84 -5.88
C ILE A 416 -18.36 4.57 -6.29
N LEU A 417 -18.65 5.72 -5.66
CA LEU A 417 -19.80 6.55 -6.00
C LEU A 417 -19.70 7.12 -7.43
N ALA A 418 -18.51 7.56 -7.84
CA ALA A 418 -18.27 8.04 -9.20
C ALA A 418 -18.53 6.95 -10.25
N ARG A 419 -18.09 5.71 -10.00
CA ARG A 419 -18.36 4.54 -10.85
C ARG A 419 -19.84 4.17 -10.88
N ALA A 420 -20.51 4.19 -9.73
CA ALA A 420 -21.94 3.93 -9.64
C ALA A 420 -22.79 4.96 -10.42
N MET A 421 -22.38 6.24 -10.46
CA MET A 421 -23.04 7.27 -11.28
C MET A 421 -22.86 7.06 -12.79
N LYS A 422 -21.85 6.30 -13.21
CA LYS A 422 -21.60 5.92 -14.61
C LYS A 422 -22.16 4.54 -14.97
N ASP A 423 -22.98 3.95 -14.09
CA ASP A 423 -23.51 2.58 -14.22
C ASP A 423 -22.42 1.49 -14.35
N GLU A 424 -21.20 1.77 -13.88
CA GLU A 424 -20.10 0.80 -13.88
C GLU A 424 -20.20 -0.20 -12.70
N LEU A 425 -20.93 0.18 -11.64
CA LEU A 425 -21.23 -0.65 -10.46
C LEU A 425 -22.73 -0.55 -10.10
N PRO A 426 -23.44 -1.68 -9.89
CA PRO A 426 -24.90 -1.72 -9.65
C PRO A 426 -25.31 -1.32 -8.22
N LEU A 427 -24.72 -0.26 -7.66
CA LEU A 427 -24.86 0.13 -6.25
C LEU A 427 -26.32 0.30 -5.81
N LYS A 428 -27.14 1.01 -6.61
CA LYS A 428 -28.53 1.35 -6.26
C LYS A 428 -29.44 0.12 -6.21
N SER A 429 -29.33 -0.80 -7.17
CA SER A 429 -30.18 -2.00 -7.21
C SER A 429 -29.80 -2.95 -6.08
N GLU A 430 -28.51 -3.16 -5.85
CA GLU A 430 -28.02 -4.06 -4.81
C GLU A 430 -28.30 -3.50 -3.40
N ALA A 431 -28.15 -2.19 -3.19
CA ALA A 431 -28.49 -1.56 -1.92
C ALA A 431 -29.97 -1.70 -1.54
N LYS A 432 -30.89 -1.67 -2.51
CA LYS A 432 -32.33 -1.89 -2.23
C LYS A 432 -32.61 -3.32 -1.77
N LYS A 433 -31.97 -4.32 -2.41
CA LYS A 433 -32.09 -5.73 -2.01
C LYS A 433 -31.50 -5.93 -0.61
N ALA A 434 -30.28 -5.43 -0.40
CA ALA A 434 -29.58 -5.48 0.88
C ALA A 434 -30.38 -4.82 2.02
N PHE A 435 -31.01 -3.67 1.76
CA PHE A 435 -31.84 -2.99 2.77
C PHE A 435 -33.01 -3.87 3.19
N LYS A 436 -33.75 -4.46 2.23
CA LYS A 436 -34.88 -5.35 2.52
C LYS A 436 -34.47 -6.55 3.38
N GLU A 437 -33.30 -7.13 3.12
CA GLU A 437 -32.78 -8.24 3.92
C GLU A 437 -32.36 -7.80 5.32
N LEU A 438 -31.66 -6.67 5.43
CA LEU A 438 -31.13 -6.15 6.69
C LEU A 438 -32.24 -5.76 7.68
N THR A 439 -33.37 -5.24 7.17
CA THR A 439 -34.55 -4.87 7.96
C THR A 439 -35.53 -6.02 8.18
N SER A 440 -35.40 -7.13 7.47
CA SER A 440 -36.29 -8.28 7.65
C SER A 440 -36.04 -8.98 8.99
N SER A 441 -37.12 -9.33 9.69
CA SER A 441 -37.09 -10.05 10.99
C SER A 441 -36.72 -11.53 10.87
N SER A 442 -36.63 -12.08 9.64
CA SER A 442 -36.12 -13.44 9.41
C SER A 442 -34.64 -13.52 9.80
N SER A 443 -34.34 -14.41 10.74
CA SER A 443 -33.03 -14.58 11.40
C SER A 443 -32.01 -15.39 10.62
N GLU A 444 -32.29 -15.76 9.36
CA GLU A 444 -31.38 -16.57 8.56
C GLU A 444 -31.05 -15.83 7.28
N GLY A 445 -30.06 -14.94 7.37
CA GLY A 445 -29.21 -14.70 6.21
C GLY A 445 -28.68 -16.05 5.71
N SER A 446 -28.53 -16.19 4.39
CA SER A 446 -27.98 -17.41 3.77
C SER A 446 -26.70 -17.84 4.51
N LYS A 447 -26.77 -18.96 5.24
CA LYS A 447 -25.60 -19.54 5.90
C LYS A 447 -24.80 -20.27 4.83
N ALA A 448 -23.55 -19.84 4.63
CA ALA A 448 -22.64 -20.59 3.78
C ALA A 448 -22.42 -22.01 4.35
N ALA A 449 -22.13 -22.96 3.47
CA ALA A 449 -21.74 -24.31 3.82
C ALA A 449 -20.29 -24.58 3.42
N GLY A 450 -19.64 -25.52 4.11
CA GLY A 450 -18.27 -25.93 3.81
C GLY A 450 -17.20 -25.16 4.61
N PRO A 451 -15.92 -25.27 4.20
CA PRO A 451 -14.82 -24.56 4.86
C PRO A 451 -15.08 -23.05 4.93
N PHE A 452 -14.72 -22.45 6.08
CA PHE A 452 -14.87 -21.02 6.35
C PHE A 452 -16.32 -20.49 6.20
N ALA A 453 -17.31 -21.33 6.49
CA ALA A 453 -18.73 -20.96 6.41
C ALA A 453 -19.10 -19.71 7.24
N ALA A 454 -18.52 -19.56 8.43
CA ALA A 454 -18.79 -18.42 9.30
C ALA A 454 -18.27 -17.11 8.69
N GLU A 455 -17.05 -17.16 8.15
CA GLU A 455 -16.38 -16.03 7.50
C GLU A 455 -17.08 -15.64 6.20
N LYS A 456 -17.49 -16.61 5.38
CA LYS A 456 -18.25 -16.37 4.14
C LYS A 456 -19.63 -15.75 4.43
N THR A 457 -20.30 -16.22 5.48
CA THR A 457 -21.59 -15.66 5.91
C THR A 457 -21.39 -14.21 6.36
N LEU A 458 -20.35 -13.94 7.15
CA LEU A 458 -19.99 -12.58 7.56
C LEU A 458 -19.70 -11.70 6.33
N LEU A 459 -18.85 -12.14 5.40
CA LEU A 459 -18.51 -11.39 4.19
C LEU A 459 -19.75 -11.00 3.36
N ALA A 460 -20.67 -11.93 3.14
CA ALA A 460 -21.93 -11.64 2.44
C ALA A 460 -22.74 -10.56 3.17
N ASN A 461 -22.73 -10.55 4.50
CA ASN A 461 -23.42 -9.57 5.33
C ASN A 461 -22.70 -8.21 5.35
N LEU A 462 -21.36 -8.17 5.41
CA LEU A 462 -20.58 -6.94 5.38
C LEU A 462 -20.76 -6.19 4.05
N LYS A 463 -20.78 -6.92 2.93
CA LYS A 463 -21.12 -6.36 1.60
C LYS A 463 -22.50 -5.69 1.62
N LYS A 464 -23.51 -6.33 2.23
CA LYS A 464 -24.87 -5.74 2.37
C LYS A 464 -24.86 -4.48 3.25
N ILE A 465 -24.17 -4.52 4.39
CA ILE A 465 -24.03 -3.35 5.27
C ILE A 465 -23.39 -2.19 4.51
N PHE A 466 -22.28 -2.44 3.80
CA PHE A 466 -21.61 -1.45 2.97
C PHE A 466 -22.59 -0.82 1.98
N LEU A 467 -23.34 -1.63 1.23
CA LEU A 467 -24.30 -1.16 0.23
C LEU A 467 -25.40 -0.30 0.85
N VAL A 468 -25.97 -0.75 1.97
CA VAL A 468 -27.04 -0.03 2.68
C VAL A 468 -26.56 1.33 3.19
N LEU A 469 -25.41 1.36 3.88
CA LEU A 469 -24.89 2.59 4.48
C LEU A 469 -24.40 3.57 3.42
N THR A 470 -23.70 3.09 2.39
CA THR A 470 -23.23 3.94 1.28
C THR A 470 -24.42 4.57 0.56
N TRP A 471 -25.42 3.78 0.17
CA TRP A 471 -26.58 4.29 -0.53
C TRP A 471 -27.49 5.16 0.35
N GLY A 472 -27.64 4.81 1.63
CA GLY A 472 -28.34 5.64 2.62
C GLY A 472 -27.72 7.03 2.76
N SER A 473 -26.38 7.08 2.80
CA SER A 473 -25.61 8.33 2.85
C SER A 473 -25.86 9.20 1.61
N VAL A 474 -25.81 8.60 0.42
CA VAL A 474 -26.12 9.30 -0.85
C VAL A 474 -27.55 9.82 -0.86
N LYS A 475 -28.53 9.02 -0.43
CA LYS A 475 -29.92 9.46 -0.38
C LYS A 475 -30.13 10.66 0.53
N LYS A 476 -29.43 10.71 1.67
CA LYS A 476 -29.57 11.77 2.65
C LYS A 476 -28.86 13.06 2.24
N HIS A 477 -27.62 12.96 1.77
CA HIS A 477 -26.76 14.13 1.53
C HIS A 477 -26.65 14.52 0.05
N MET A 478 -27.10 13.67 -0.88
CA MET A 478 -27.04 13.88 -2.33
C MET A 478 -25.61 14.28 -2.78
N THR A 479 -25.48 15.37 -3.55
CA THR A 479 -24.18 15.91 -4.00
C THR A 479 -23.33 16.47 -2.85
N GLY A 480 -23.94 16.71 -1.68
CA GLY A 480 -23.26 17.15 -0.46
C GLY A 480 -22.47 16.05 0.25
N ILE A 481 -22.63 14.77 -0.13
CA ILE A 481 -21.96 13.63 0.52
C ILE A 481 -20.43 13.76 0.58
N LYS A 482 -19.83 14.45 -0.41
CA LYS A 482 -18.38 14.72 -0.45
C LYS A 482 -17.87 15.56 0.74
N ASN A 483 -18.76 16.28 1.42
CA ASN A 483 -18.44 17.10 2.59
C ASN A 483 -18.61 16.33 3.91
N GLU A 484 -19.24 15.15 3.90
CA GLU A 484 -19.52 14.33 5.08
C GLU A 484 -18.39 13.31 5.28
N GLN A 485 -17.20 13.82 5.56
CA GLN A 485 -15.97 13.01 5.58
C GLN A 485 -16.03 11.88 6.60
N GLU A 486 -16.64 12.09 7.76
CA GLU A 486 -16.76 11.11 8.82
C GLU A 486 -17.63 9.91 8.40
N ILE A 487 -18.66 10.16 7.59
CA ILE A 487 -19.50 9.11 7.00
C ILE A 487 -18.69 8.34 5.96
N LEU A 488 -18.01 9.05 5.05
CA LEU A 488 -17.20 8.44 4.01
C LEU A 488 -16.08 7.57 4.60
N MET A 489 -15.38 8.05 5.62
CA MET A 489 -14.34 7.28 6.30
C MET A 489 -14.90 6.03 7.00
N ALA A 490 -16.07 6.12 7.65
CA ALA A 490 -16.71 4.96 8.26
C ALA A 490 -17.13 3.91 7.22
N VAL A 491 -17.61 4.34 6.05
CA VAL A 491 -17.94 3.45 4.93
C VAL A 491 -16.68 2.84 4.28
N ALA A 492 -15.61 3.61 4.16
CA ALA A 492 -14.33 3.14 3.65
C ALA A 492 -13.75 2.01 4.52
N GLU A 493 -13.88 2.13 5.85
CA GLU A 493 -13.45 1.12 6.81
C GLU A 493 -14.14 -0.24 6.59
N ILE A 494 -15.44 -0.22 6.28
CA ILE A 494 -16.20 -1.43 5.95
C ILE A 494 -15.69 -2.07 4.66
N ALA A 495 -15.40 -1.26 3.64
CA ALA A 495 -14.84 -1.74 2.37
C ALA A 495 -13.46 -2.38 2.56
N ILE A 496 -12.57 -1.70 3.29
CA ILE A 496 -11.21 -2.16 3.61
C ILE A 496 -11.27 -3.53 4.31
N ASN A 497 -12.01 -3.63 5.41
CA ASN A 497 -12.08 -4.87 6.17
C ASN A 497 -12.77 -6.01 5.39
N THR A 498 -13.77 -5.69 4.56
CA THR A 498 -14.39 -6.68 3.67
C THR A 498 -13.36 -7.25 2.68
N PHE A 499 -12.55 -6.39 2.06
CA PHE A 499 -11.52 -6.83 1.12
C PHE A 499 -10.43 -7.66 1.81
N ALA A 500 -9.99 -7.25 3.01
CA ALA A 500 -8.98 -7.97 3.78
C ALA A 500 -9.45 -9.35 4.24
N ILE A 501 -10.65 -9.44 4.83
CA ILE A 501 -11.24 -10.72 5.26
C ILE A 501 -11.40 -11.65 4.06
N GLU A 502 -11.95 -11.16 2.95
CA GLU A 502 -12.15 -11.97 1.76
C GLU A 502 -10.82 -12.46 1.19
N SER A 503 -9.80 -11.62 1.14
CA SER A 503 -8.46 -12.02 0.65
C SER A 503 -7.84 -13.12 1.52
N ALA A 504 -7.93 -12.99 2.85
CA ALA A 504 -7.42 -13.99 3.79
C ALA A 504 -8.14 -15.34 3.67
N VAL A 505 -9.48 -15.31 3.55
CA VAL A 505 -10.32 -16.52 3.38
C VAL A 505 -10.04 -17.19 2.05
N LEU A 506 -10.00 -16.43 0.94
CA LEU A 506 -9.79 -16.98 -0.39
C LEU A 506 -8.40 -17.61 -0.52
N ARG A 507 -7.36 -16.98 0.02
CA ARG A 507 -6.03 -17.59 0.12
C ARG A 507 -6.09 -18.90 0.91
N ALA A 508 -6.71 -18.89 2.09
CA ALA A 508 -6.80 -20.07 2.94
C ALA A 508 -7.50 -21.23 2.23
N GLU A 509 -8.63 -20.97 1.56
CA GLU A 509 -9.36 -21.97 0.77
C GLU A 509 -8.55 -22.54 -0.39
N LYS A 510 -7.73 -21.70 -1.03
CA LYS A 510 -6.87 -22.09 -2.14
C LYS A 510 -5.80 -23.07 -1.70
N ILE A 511 -5.12 -22.76 -0.59
CA ILE A 511 -3.92 -23.49 -0.17
C ILE A 511 -4.25 -24.72 0.68
N MET A 512 -5.39 -24.72 1.37
CA MET A 512 -5.77 -25.77 2.31
C MET A 512 -5.62 -27.20 1.79
N PRO A 513 -6.06 -27.58 0.56
CA PRO A 513 -5.95 -28.95 0.08
C PRO A 513 -4.52 -29.52 0.13
N GLY A 514 -3.51 -28.69 -0.13
CA GLY A 514 -2.10 -29.09 -0.17
C GLY A 514 -1.36 -29.07 1.17
N LEU A 515 -1.99 -28.59 2.25
CA LEU A 515 -1.32 -28.39 3.53
C LEU A 515 -1.38 -29.62 4.46
N SER A 516 -0.33 -29.77 5.28
CA SER A 516 -0.31 -30.70 6.42
C SER A 516 -1.36 -30.29 7.46
N LYS A 517 -1.72 -31.20 8.36
CA LYS A 517 -2.72 -30.93 9.42
C LYS A 517 -2.34 -29.71 10.28
N ALA A 518 -1.10 -29.64 10.75
CA ALA A 518 -0.61 -28.52 11.57
C ALA A 518 -0.66 -27.17 10.83
N LYS A 519 -0.31 -27.16 9.54
CA LYS A 519 -0.41 -25.95 8.72
C LYS A 519 -1.86 -25.54 8.47
N LYS A 520 -2.77 -26.50 8.24
CA LYS A 520 -4.22 -26.23 8.13
C LYS A 520 -4.78 -25.60 9.39
N GLU A 521 -4.37 -26.08 10.56
CA GLU A 521 -4.77 -25.53 11.85
C GLU A 521 -4.25 -24.09 12.02
N SER A 522 -2.99 -23.83 11.66
CA SER A 522 -2.40 -22.48 11.72
C SER A 522 -3.10 -21.49 10.78
N VAL A 523 -3.36 -21.87 9.53
CA VAL A 523 -4.08 -21.03 8.56
C VAL A 523 -5.52 -20.76 9.04
N SER A 524 -6.22 -21.78 9.55
CA SER A 524 -7.57 -21.61 10.10
C SER A 524 -7.58 -20.66 11.30
N ALA A 525 -6.57 -20.76 12.16
CA ALA A 525 -6.42 -19.90 13.31
C ALA A 525 -6.15 -18.44 12.90
N ALA A 526 -5.25 -18.21 11.94
CA ALA A 526 -4.98 -16.86 11.41
C ALA A 526 -6.24 -16.22 10.82
N VAL A 527 -6.98 -16.93 9.97
CA VAL A 527 -8.24 -16.44 9.41
C VAL A 527 -9.25 -16.12 10.50
N LYS A 528 -9.42 -17.01 11.49
CA LYS A 528 -10.38 -16.81 12.59
C LYS A 528 -10.03 -15.60 13.47
N VAL A 529 -8.78 -15.51 13.90
CA VAL A 529 -8.29 -14.42 14.77
C VAL A 529 -8.45 -13.08 14.06
N PHE A 530 -7.97 -12.98 12.81
CA PHE A 530 -8.10 -11.76 12.02
C PHE A 530 -9.56 -11.38 11.79
N THR A 531 -10.38 -12.34 11.35
CA THR A 531 -11.80 -12.08 11.03
C THR A 531 -12.57 -11.58 12.24
N PHE A 532 -12.29 -12.11 13.44
CA PHE A 532 -12.90 -11.62 14.67
C PHE A 532 -12.57 -10.14 14.93
N ASN A 533 -11.29 -9.77 14.91
CA ASN A 533 -10.87 -8.38 15.16
C ASN A 533 -11.45 -7.42 14.11
N ALA A 534 -11.37 -7.79 12.83
CA ALA A 534 -11.89 -6.99 11.72
C ALA A 534 -13.44 -6.87 11.75
N ALA A 535 -14.15 -7.90 12.21
CA ALA A 535 -15.61 -7.84 12.40
C ALA A 535 -16.01 -6.81 13.45
N GLU A 536 -15.31 -6.75 14.59
CA GLU A 536 -15.58 -5.79 15.67
C GLU A 536 -15.30 -4.34 15.24
N GLN A 537 -14.19 -4.13 14.52
CA GLN A 537 -13.85 -2.83 13.92
C GLN A 537 -14.93 -2.40 12.92
N THR A 538 -15.32 -3.30 12.03
CA THR A 538 -16.36 -3.06 11.01
C THR A 538 -17.71 -2.76 11.64
N ALA A 539 -18.10 -3.47 12.70
CA ALA A 539 -19.33 -3.23 13.44
C ALA A 539 -19.35 -1.83 14.06
N THR A 540 -18.21 -1.39 14.61
CA THR A 540 -18.06 -0.05 15.17
C THR A 540 -18.20 1.03 14.09
N ALA A 541 -17.52 0.86 12.95
CA ALA A 541 -17.64 1.78 11.82
C ALA A 541 -19.07 1.83 11.25
N ALA A 542 -19.72 0.68 11.09
CA ALA A 542 -21.09 0.59 10.61
C ALA A 542 -22.09 1.29 11.54
N ARG A 543 -21.99 1.07 12.86
CA ARG A 543 -22.82 1.78 13.84
C ARG A 543 -22.60 3.29 13.78
N LYS A 544 -21.34 3.74 13.69
CA LYS A 544 -20.98 5.15 13.57
C LYS A 544 -21.65 5.79 12.35
N ALA A 545 -21.53 5.16 11.18
CA ALA A 545 -22.20 5.62 9.96
C ALA A 545 -23.74 5.66 10.14
N ALA A 546 -24.35 4.63 10.72
CA ALA A 546 -25.79 4.60 10.96
C ALA A 546 -26.27 5.78 11.82
N TYR A 547 -25.56 6.09 12.92
CA TYR A 547 -25.84 7.25 13.78
C TYR A 547 -25.73 8.59 13.05
N PHE A 548 -24.87 8.69 12.05
CA PHE A 548 -24.72 9.92 11.25
C PHE A 548 -25.80 10.04 10.16
N ILE A 549 -26.33 8.91 9.67
CA ILE A 549 -27.28 8.90 8.55
C ILE A 549 -28.74 8.91 9.05
N GLU A 550 -29.11 8.19 10.10
CA GLU A 550 -30.52 8.03 10.49
C GLU A 550 -30.81 8.49 11.92
N LYS A 551 -32.11 8.66 12.24
CA LYS A 551 -32.61 8.96 13.59
C LYS A 551 -33.89 8.17 13.89
N GLY A 552 -34.27 8.09 15.16
CA GLY A 552 -35.56 7.50 15.59
C GLY A 552 -35.70 6.02 15.22
N GLY A 553 -36.89 5.62 14.76
CA GLY A 553 -37.21 4.23 14.42
C GLY A 553 -36.31 3.64 13.33
N SER A 554 -36.02 4.42 12.27
CA SER A 554 -35.13 3.99 11.17
C SER A 554 -33.71 3.67 11.66
N LEU A 555 -33.20 4.46 12.61
CA LEU A 555 -31.91 4.21 13.23
C LEU A 555 -31.92 2.92 14.05
N ALA A 556 -32.96 2.69 14.86
CA ALA A 556 -33.08 1.48 15.66
C ALA A 556 -33.14 0.22 14.79
N GLU A 557 -33.84 0.28 13.66
CA GLU A 557 -33.92 -0.80 12.67
C GLU A 557 -32.55 -1.08 12.02
N LEU A 558 -31.84 -0.04 11.59
CA LEU A 558 -30.47 -0.18 11.05
C LEU A 558 -29.50 -0.76 12.08
N LEU A 559 -29.50 -0.26 13.32
CA LEU A 559 -28.61 -0.73 14.37
C LEU A 559 -28.87 -2.21 14.72
N SER A 560 -30.13 -2.62 14.77
CA SER A 560 -30.52 -4.03 14.94
C SER A 560 -30.00 -4.89 13.78
N GLY A 561 -30.21 -4.44 12.54
CA GLY A 561 -29.69 -5.10 11.35
C GLY A 561 -28.17 -5.25 11.35
N ILE A 562 -27.45 -4.16 11.64
CA ILE A 562 -25.98 -4.14 11.76
C ILE A 562 -25.52 -5.14 12.82
N GLY A 563 -26.10 -5.12 14.02
CA GLY A 563 -25.72 -6.05 15.10
C GLY A 563 -25.83 -7.52 14.68
N ARG A 564 -26.91 -7.88 13.98
CA ARG A 564 -27.08 -9.25 13.45
C ARG A 564 -26.05 -9.57 12.35
N PHE A 565 -25.84 -8.64 11.42
CA PHE A 565 -25.07 -8.90 10.20
C PHE A 565 -23.55 -8.86 10.45
N THR A 566 -23.09 -8.19 11.51
CA THR A 566 -21.67 -8.19 11.92
C THR A 566 -21.33 -9.25 12.97
N THR A 567 -22.31 -10.01 13.46
CA THR A 567 -22.03 -11.09 14.41
C THR A 567 -21.22 -12.19 13.72
N TYR A 568 -20.05 -12.50 14.28
CA TYR A 568 -19.16 -13.57 13.81
C TYR A 568 -19.03 -14.66 14.88
N ASP A 569 -19.19 -15.93 14.49
CA ASP A 569 -18.99 -17.07 15.40
C ASP A 569 -17.49 -17.33 15.60
N ALA A 570 -16.95 -16.66 16.61
CA ALA A 570 -15.56 -16.81 17.03
C ALA A 570 -15.37 -17.96 18.06
N THR A 571 -16.27 -18.95 18.11
CA THR A 571 -16.12 -20.09 19.04
C THR A 571 -14.73 -20.73 18.89
N GLY A 572 -14.03 -20.90 20.03
CA GLY A 572 -12.66 -21.42 20.07
C GLY A 572 -11.56 -20.37 19.85
N LEU A 573 -11.87 -19.07 19.84
CA LEU A 573 -10.89 -17.99 19.59
C LEU A 573 -9.63 -18.08 20.46
N LEU A 574 -9.76 -18.29 21.77
CA LEU A 574 -8.60 -18.40 22.66
C LEU A 574 -7.67 -19.57 22.28
N GLN A 575 -8.24 -20.70 21.87
CA GLN A 575 -7.48 -21.85 21.42
C GLN A 575 -6.76 -21.52 20.10
N ALA A 576 -7.46 -20.89 19.15
CA ALA A 576 -6.87 -20.45 17.89
C ALA A 576 -5.70 -19.48 18.11
N LYS A 577 -5.85 -18.47 18.97
CA LYS A 577 -4.76 -17.55 19.33
C LYS A 577 -3.55 -18.30 19.88
N ARG A 578 -3.76 -19.20 20.87
CA ARG A 578 -2.66 -19.97 21.46
C ARG A 578 -1.95 -20.87 20.46
N GLN A 579 -2.71 -21.59 19.62
CA GLN A 579 -2.15 -22.46 18.58
C GLN A 579 -1.32 -21.67 17.57
N LEU A 580 -1.82 -20.52 17.12
CA LEU A 580 -1.12 -19.66 16.17
C LEU A 580 0.19 -19.12 16.76
N ALA A 581 0.14 -18.62 17.99
CA ALA A 581 1.32 -18.14 18.70
C ALA A 581 2.33 -19.25 18.96
N ASP A 582 1.89 -20.43 19.41
CA ASP A 582 2.77 -21.56 19.69
C ASP A 582 3.50 -22.02 18.42
N ALA A 583 2.81 -22.09 17.28
CA ALA A 583 3.42 -22.40 16.00
C ALA A 583 4.47 -21.35 15.57
N ALA A 584 4.18 -20.06 15.79
CA ALA A 584 5.12 -18.98 15.47
C ALA A 584 6.34 -18.96 16.40
N ILE A 585 6.13 -19.22 17.69
CA ILE A 585 7.19 -19.34 18.70
C ILE A 585 8.09 -20.55 18.40
N GLU A 586 7.52 -21.71 18.08
CA GLU A 586 8.28 -22.91 17.73
C GLU A 586 9.15 -22.70 16.47
N ALA A 587 8.65 -21.92 15.50
CA ALA A 587 9.39 -21.60 14.29
C ALA A 587 10.38 -20.42 14.45
N GLU A 588 10.26 -19.65 15.52
CA GLU A 588 10.97 -18.38 15.77
C GLU A 588 10.85 -17.34 14.64
N LYS A 589 9.72 -17.34 13.93
CA LYS A 589 9.46 -16.46 12.78
C LYS A 589 7.97 -16.38 12.43
N TYR A 590 7.63 -15.48 11.49
CA TYR A 590 6.36 -15.53 10.76
C TYR A 590 6.26 -16.84 9.94
N ILE A 591 5.12 -17.53 10.02
CA ILE A 591 5.00 -18.97 9.65
C ILE A 591 4.30 -19.27 8.32
N PHE A 592 3.82 -18.26 7.60
CA PHE A 592 3.12 -18.45 6.33
C PHE A 592 4.00 -18.18 5.12
#